data_AF-A0A285HFV6-F1
#
_entry.id   AF-A0A285HFV6-F1
#
_cell.length_a   1.000
_cell.length_b   1.000
_cell.length_c   1.000
_cell.angle_alpha   90.00
_cell.angle_beta   90.00
_cell.angle_gamma   90.00
#
_symmetry.space_group_name_H-M   'P 1'
#
loop_
_entity.id
_entity.type
_entity.pdbx_description
1 polymer ?
#
loop_
_entity_poly.entity_id
_entity_poly.type
_entity_poly.pdbx_seq_one_letter_code
_entity_poly.pdbx_strand_id
1 'polypeptide(L)'
;MWFKVKTRRWRGASTRLPEADRLDARAQVRRAPWWLGAAGYRREGDPSDFYTALASAWARAGGDSRQWLPSDWDWKRMELEDAYGWEFRIREIVRELIGRSIRTGHPYQAEFHHYRVTALARARGEETYLIIGTENVADPRVFAIILNAVPGVEHDSWLPEPSEVVGVHPGPGEVVWSTVLPLNVVAELLDAAPDED
;
A
#
# COMPACT_ATOMS: atom_id res chain seq x y z
N MET A 1 12.83 28.08 0.39
CA MET A 1 11.78 28.88 1.12
C MET A 1 11.09 27.97 2.11
N TRP A 2 10.87 28.42 3.36
CA TRP A 2 10.24 27.63 4.42
C TRP A 2 8.84 28.17 4.75
N PHE A 3 7.88 27.26 4.96
CA PHE A 3 6.52 27.57 5.36
C PHE A 3 6.20 26.98 6.74
N LYS A 4 5.36 27.69 7.49
CA LYS A 4 4.83 27.19 8.76
C LYS A 4 3.63 26.30 8.47
N VAL A 5 3.66 25.08 8.99
CA VAL A 5 2.53 24.14 8.97
C VAL A 5 1.84 24.17 10.34
N LYS A 6 0.51 24.28 10.37
CA LYS A 6 -0.27 24.36 11.61
C LYS A 6 -1.50 23.47 11.51
N THR A 7 -1.58 22.46 12.38
CA THR A 7 -2.73 21.55 12.46
C THR A 7 -3.09 21.32 13.92
N ARG A 8 -4.21 21.88 14.40
CA ARG A 8 -4.60 21.84 15.83
C ARG A 8 -3.44 22.27 16.75
N ARG A 9 -2.93 21.38 17.62
CA ARG A 9 -1.75 21.63 18.48
C ARG A 9 -0.42 21.33 17.81
N TRP A 10 -0.42 20.69 16.64
CA TRP A 10 0.79 20.39 15.89
C TRP A 10 1.29 21.61 15.13
N ARG A 11 2.60 21.78 15.11
CA ARG A 11 3.34 22.79 14.38
C ARG A 11 4.42 22.09 13.57
N GLY A 12 4.77 22.69 12.44
CA GLY A 12 5.87 22.21 11.63
C GLY A 12 6.45 23.29 10.75
N ALA A 13 7.60 22.97 10.16
CA ALA A 13 8.27 23.77 9.15
C ALA A 13 8.43 22.88 7.91
N SER A 14 7.83 23.30 6.80
CA SER A 14 7.96 22.60 5.52
C SER A 14 8.73 23.43 4.51
N THR A 15 9.40 22.77 3.58
CA THR A 15 10.09 23.43 2.47
C THR A 15 9.79 22.73 1.17
N ARG A 16 9.74 23.51 0.08
CA ARG A 16 9.64 22.92 -1.27
C ARG A 16 11.01 22.38 -1.63
N LEU A 17 11.04 21.13 -2.07
CA LEU A 17 12.26 20.48 -2.55
C LEU A 17 12.55 20.94 -3.98
N PRO A 18 13.69 21.61 -4.25
CA PRO A 18 14.05 22.03 -5.61
C PRO A 18 14.18 20.85 -6.56
N GLU A 19 14.52 19.67 -6.04
CA GLU A 19 14.62 18.42 -6.79
C GLU A 19 13.30 18.07 -7.47
N ALA A 20 12.15 18.49 -6.93
CA ALA A 20 10.84 18.20 -7.51
C ALA A 20 10.61 18.82 -8.90
N ASP A 21 11.33 19.89 -9.22
CA ASP A 21 11.20 20.60 -10.49
C ASP A 21 12.13 20.01 -11.58
N ARG A 22 12.96 19.02 -11.24
CA ARG A 22 13.86 18.36 -12.19
C ARG A 22 13.09 17.31 -13.02
N LEU A 23 13.46 17.16 -14.29
CA LEU A 23 12.86 16.16 -15.19
C LEU A 23 13.13 14.72 -14.75
N ASP A 24 14.28 14.49 -14.12
CA ASP A 24 14.75 13.21 -13.59
C ASP A 24 14.33 12.97 -12.12
N ALA A 25 13.48 13.84 -11.57
CA ALA A 25 13.01 13.72 -10.21
C ALA A 25 12.20 12.44 -9.99
N ARG A 26 12.42 11.78 -8.84
CA ARG A 26 11.67 10.60 -8.43
C ARG A 26 10.17 10.91 -8.41
N ALA A 27 9.34 9.95 -8.81
CA ALA A 27 7.89 10.14 -8.92
C ALA A 27 7.25 10.63 -7.61
N GLN A 28 7.72 10.13 -6.46
CA GLN A 28 7.23 10.55 -5.15
C GLN A 28 7.51 12.04 -4.88
N VAL A 29 8.71 12.52 -5.21
CA VAL A 29 9.12 13.92 -5.03
C VAL A 29 8.30 14.85 -5.93
N ARG A 30 7.98 14.40 -7.15
CA ARG A 30 7.12 15.16 -8.06
C ARG A 30 5.67 15.23 -7.58
N ARG A 31 5.14 14.15 -7.01
CA ARG A 31 3.76 14.09 -6.48
C ARG A 31 3.61 14.90 -5.19
N ALA A 32 4.63 14.89 -4.33
CA ALA A 32 4.64 15.60 -3.06
C ALA A 32 5.92 16.46 -2.95
N PRO A 33 5.96 17.66 -3.57
CA PRO A 33 7.18 18.47 -3.66
C PRO A 33 7.55 19.18 -2.35
N TRP A 34 6.94 18.80 -1.22
CA TRP A 34 7.07 19.46 0.07
C TRP A 34 7.61 18.49 1.11
N TRP A 35 8.70 18.88 1.77
CA TRP A 35 9.29 18.13 2.88
C TRP A 35 8.95 18.79 4.21
N LEU A 36 8.50 18.01 5.19
CA LEU A 36 8.28 18.47 6.56
C LEU A 36 9.56 18.26 7.38
N GLY A 37 10.44 19.27 7.39
CA GLY A 37 11.78 19.16 8.00
C GLY A 37 11.79 19.19 9.52
N ALA A 38 10.76 19.77 10.15
CA ALA A 38 10.60 19.74 11.60
C ALA A 38 9.11 19.72 11.96
N ALA A 39 8.77 18.97 13.02
CA ALA A 39 7.42 18.92 13.57
C ALA A 39 7.45 18.79 15.09
N GLY A 40 6.41 19.29 15.75
CA GLY A 40 6.25 19.19 17.20
C GLY A 40 4.97 19.84 17.70
N TYR A 41 4.82 19.91 19.03
CA TYR A 41 3.64 20.50 19.66
C TYR A 41 3.83 21.99 19.97
N ARG A 42 2.76 22.76 19.80
CA ARG A 42 2.64 24.10 20.42
C ARG A 42 2.36 23.91 21.91
N ARG A 43 3.21 24.49 22.74
CA ARG A 43 3.15 24.54 24.21
C ARG A 43 3.56 25.94 24.65
N GLU A 44 2.70 26.92 24.38
CA GLU A 44 3.02 28.32 24.63
C GLU A 44 3.49 28.55 26.08
N GLY A 45 4.64 29.21 26.24
CA GLY A 45 5.27 29.45 27.54
C GLY A 45 6.15 28.32 28.06
N ASP A 46 6.20 27.16 27.40
CA ASP A 46 7.01 26.00 27.80
C ASP A 46 8.32 25.92 26.99
N PRO A 47 9.47 25.60 27.61
CA PRO A 47 10.73 25.35 26.88
C PRO A 47 10.65 24.22 25.83
N SER A 48 9.74 23.26 26.01
CA SER A 48 9.43 22.20 25.06
C SER A 48 8.47 22.60 23.94
N ASP A 49 8.10 23.88 23.85
CA ASP A 49 7.37 24.43 22.71
C ASP A 49 8.15 24.25 21.41
N PHE A 50 7.45 23.84 20.35
CA PHE A 50 8.04 23.67 19.02
C PHE A 50 8.82 24.89 18.53
N TYR A 51 8.29 26.10 18.64
CA TYR A 51 8.97 27.28 18.11
C TYR A 51 10.20 27.64 18.94
N THR A 52 10.12 27.51 20.27
CA THR A 52 11.26 27.71 21.17
C THR A 52 12.38 26.70 20.89
N ALA A 53 12.02 25.42 20.76
CA ALA A 53 12.96 24.35 20.46
C ALA A 53 13.61 24.53 19.07
N LEU A 54 12.81 24.86 18.04
CA LEU A 54 13.29 25.08 16.69
C LEU A 54 14.21 26.31 16.61
N ALA A 55 13.84 27.43 17.24
CA ALA A 55 14.67 28.64 17.28
C ALA A 55 16.01 28.39 17.99
N SER A 56 16.01 27.60 19.06
CA SER A 56 17.22 27.21 19.78
C SER A 56 18.12 26.32 18.91
N ALA A 57 17.53 25.35 18.18
CA ALA A 57 18.27 24.49 17.26
C ALA A 57 18.85 25.28 16.06
N TRP A 58 18.11 26.26 15.54
CA TRP A 58 18.56 27.21 14.53
C TRP A 58 19.79 28.00 14.97
N ALA A 59 19.73 28.57 16.17
CA ALA A 59 20.85 29.33 16.73
C ALA A 59 22.09 28.44 16.92
N ARG A 60 21.92 27.22 17.44
CA ARG A 60 23.04 26.25 17.60
C ARG A 60 23.69 25.86 16.28
N ALA A 61 22.93 25.83 15.20
CA ALA A 61 23.43 25.51 13.86
C ALA A 61 23.98 26.73 13.10
N GLY A 62 24.16 27.88 13.77
CA GLY A 62 24.70 29.08 13.14
C GLY A 62 23.78 29.67 12.06
N GLY A 63 22.48 29.38 12.12
CA GLY A 63 21.51 29.82 11.12
C GLY A 63 21.51 29.01 9.83
N ASP A 64 21.93 27.75 9.87
CA ASP A 64 21.90 26.84 8.74
C ASP A 64 20.67 25.91 8.78
N SER A 65 19.89 25.88 7.69
CA SER A 65 18.70 25.04 7.57
C SER A 65 18.96 23.62 7.03
N ARG A 66 20.18 23.29 6.60
CA ARG A 66 20.47 22.03 5.89
C ARG A 66 20.16 20.78 6.71
N GLN A 67 20.27 20.84 8.03
CA GLN A 67 19.98 19.70 8.92
C GLN A 67 18.50 19.25 8.89
N TRP A 68 17.58 20.10 8.41
CA TRP A 68 16.15 19.77 8.28
C TRP A 68 15.75 19.41 6.86
N LEU A 69 16.70 19.35 5.92
CA LEU A 69 16.47 18.80 4.60
C LEU A 69 16.54 17.27 4.64
N PRO A 70 15.89 16.56 3.71
CA PRO A 70 15.99 15.11 3.66
C PRO A 70 17.44 14.66 3.49
N SER A 71 17.83 13.64 4.24
CA SER A 71 19.07 12.90 4.02
C SER A 71 18.85 11.73 3.07
N ASP A 72 19.93 11.08 2.63
CA ASP A 72 19.86 9.83 1.84
C ASP A 72 19.08 8.72 2.57
N TRP A 73 19.12 8.71 3.90
CA TRP A 73 18.36 7.77 4.71
C TRP A 73 16.86 8.04 4.66
N ASP A 74 16.46 9.32 4.73
CA ASP A 74 15.05 9.71 4.64
C ASP A 74 14.45 9.29 3.29
N TRP A 75 15.24 9.42 2.22
CA TRP A 75 14.84 8.99 0.89
C TRP A 75 14.62 7.48 0.80
N LYS A 76 15.56 6.68 1.30
CA LYS A 76 15.44 5.22 1.34
C LYS A 76 14.25 4.78 2.19
N ARG A 77 14.04 5.41 3.34
CA ARG A 77 12.89 5.15 4.22
C ARG A 77 11.58 5.45 3.51
N MET A 78 11.46 6.60 2.86
CA MET A 78 10.26 6.97 2.12
C MET A 78 9.95 5.99 0.98
N GLU A 79 10.95 5.54 0.23
CA GLU A 79 10.78 4.53 -0.82
C GLU A 79 10.30 3.19 -0.27
N LEU A 80 10.85 2.77 0.88
CA LEU A 80 10.42 1.54 1.55
C LEU A 80 8.99 1.66 2.08
N GLU A 81 8.63 2.79 2.68
CA GLU A 81 7.28 3.06 3.19
C GLU A 81 6.24 3.08 2.06
N ASP A 82 6.57 3.66 0.91
CA ASP A 82 5.72 3.68 -0.29
C ASP A 82 5.52 2.27 -0.86
N ALA A 83 6.62 1.50 -0.99
CA ALA A 83 6.57 0.11 -1.45
C ALA A 83 5.76 -0.78 -0.49
N TYR A 84 6.01 -0.66 0.81
CA TYR A 84 5.27 -1.39 1.84
C TYR A 84 3.79 -1.01 1.86
N GLY A 85 3.47 0.29 1.77
CA GLY A 85 2.09 0.77 1.73
C GLY A 85 1.33 0.26 0.50
N TRP A 86 2.00 0.20 -0.65
CA TRP A 86 1.45 -0.37 -1.87
C TRP A 86 1.23 -1.88 -1.76
N GLU A 87 2.22 -2.64 -1.27
CA GLU A 87 2.09 -4.08 -1.01
C GLU A 87 0.93 -4.37 -0.05
N PHE A 88 0.90 -3.66 1.08
CA PHE A 88 -0.16 -3.77 2.09
C PHE A 88 -1.53 -3.52 1.47
N ARG A 89 -1.67 -2.47 0.66
CA ARG A 89 -2.94 -2.14 0.00
C ARG A 89 -3.40 -3.23 -0.97
N ILE A 90 -2.49 -3.81 -1.77
CA ILE A 90 -2.84 -4.91 -2.67
C ILE A 90 -3.35 -6.10 -1.86
N ARG A 91 -2.65 -6.48 -0.79
CA ARG A 91 -3.06 -7.61 0.05
C ARG A 91 -4.44 -7.41 0.66
N GLU A 92 -4.70 -6.24 1.21
CA GLU A 92 -6.01 -5.86 1.76
C GLU A 92 -7.12 -6.00 0.71
N ILE A 93 -6.93 -5.41 -0.47
CA ILE A 93 -7.91 -5.48 -1.57
C ILE A 93 -8.15 -6.92 -2.01
N VAL A 94 -7.08 -7.72 -2.22
CA VAL A 94 -7.24 -9.12 -2.64
C VAL A 94 -7.98 -9.94 -1.60
N ARG A 95 -7.64 -9.80 -0.32
CA ARG A 95 -8.35 -10.47 0.79
C ARG A 95 -9.83 -10.08 0.84
N GLU A 96 -10.12 -8.80 0.64
CA GLU A 96 -11.48 -8.30 0.59
C GLU A 96 -12.27 -8.91 -0.58
N LEU A 97 -11.70 -8.96 -1.79
CA LEU A 97 -12.34 -9.61 -2.95
C LEU A 97 -12.64 -11.09 -2.66
N ILE A 98 -11.69 -11.81 -2.04
CA ILE A 98 -11.86 -13.22 -1.69
C ILE A 98 -12.95 -13.38 -0.63
N GLY A 99 -12.91 -12.61 0.46
CA GLY A 99 -13.90 -12.67 1.53
C GLY A 99 -15.32 -12.42 1.02
N ARG A 100 -15.51 -11.41 0.17
CA ARG A 100 -16.80 -11.16 -0.51
C ARG A 100 -17.22 -12.35 -1.38
N SER A 101 -16.27 -12.91 -2.14
CA SER A 101 -16.55 -14.07 -2.99
C SER A 101 -16.92 -15.33 -2.20
N ILE A 102 -16.28 -15.58 -1.06
CA ILE A 102 -16.64 -16.69 -0.17
C ILE A 102 -18.10 -16.56 0.30
N ARG A 103 -18.54 -15.34 0.64
CA ARG A 103 -19.90 -15.09 1.13
C ARG A 103 -20.98 -15.29 0.05
N THR A 104 -20.74 -14.79 -1.15
CA THR A 104 -21.79 -14.72 -2.19
C THR A 104 -21.64 -15.78 -3.27
N GLY A 105 -20.46 -16.40 -3.40
CA GLY A 105 -20.13 -17.34 -4.47
C GLY A 105 -19.95 -16.69 -5.84
N HIS A 106 -19.87 -15.35 -5.91
CA HIS A 106 -19.70 -14.58 -7.14
C HIS A 106 -18.26 -14.07 -7.32
N PRO A 107 -17.80 -13.87 -8.57
CA PRO A 107 -16.50 -13.27 -8.82
C PRO A 107 -16.52 -11.77 -8.46
N TYR A 108 -15.49 -11.29 -7.78
CA TYR A 108 -15.26 -9.87 -7.52
C TYR A 108 -13.97 -9.41 -8.16
N GLN A 109 -13.95 -8.15 -8.60
CA GLN A 109 -12.83 -7.57 -9.33
C GLN A 109 -12.38 -6.24 -8.73
N ALA A 110 -11.08 -5.99 -8.77
CA ALA A 110 -10.50 -4.68 -8.51
C ALA A 110 -9.60 -4.26 -9.68
N GLU A 111 -9.75 -3.00 -10.09
CA GLU A 111 -8.92 -2.38 -11.11
C GLU A 111 -7.82 -1.53 -10.45
N PHE A 112 -6.58 -1.83 -10.80
CA PHE A 112 -5.42 -1.00 -10.53
C PHE A 112 -5.05 -0.26 -11.82
N HIS A 113 -4.21 0.78 -11.72
CA HIS A 113 -3.87 1.64 -12.86
C HIS A 113 -3.48 0.92 -14.16
N HIS A 114 -2.85 -0.26 -14.07
CA HIS A 114 -2.34 -1.00 -15.22
C HIS A 114 -2.75 -2.47 -15.26
N TYR A 115 -3.45 -2.96 -14.24
CA TYR A 115 -3.78 -4.37 -14.13
C TYR A 115 -5.08 -4.58 -13.37
N ARG A 116 -5.72 -5.71 -13.62
CA ARG A 116 -6.97 -6.11 -12.96
C ARG A 116 -6.77 -7.42 -12.22
N VAL A 117 -7.38 -7.53 -11.05
CA VAL A 117 -7.40 -8.76 -10.26
C VAL A 117 -8.85 -9.20 -10.05
N THR A 118 -9.12 -10.46 -10.32
CA THR A 118 -10.40 -11.13 -10.10
C THR A 118 -10.21 -12.20 -9.04
N ALA A 119 -11.10 -12.30 -8.05
CA ALA A 119 -11.16 -13.42 -7.11
C ALA A 119 -12.52 -14.11 -7.20
N LEU A 120 -12.49 -15.44 -7.26
CA LEU A 120 -13.68 -16.30 -7.18
C LEU A 120 -13.42 -17.46 -6.21
N ALA A 121 -14.13 -17.48 -5.09
CA ALA A 121 -14.16 -18.59 -4.16
C ALA A 121 -15.45 -19.40 -4.32
N ARG A 122 -15.33 -20.72 -4.35
CA ARG A 122 -16.48 -21.63 -4.47
C ARG A 122 -16.31 -22.84 -3.56
N ALA A 123 -17.31 -23.08 -2.72
CA ALA A 123 -17.41 -24.32 -1.97
C ALA A 123 -17.75 -25.51 -2.89
N ARG A 124 -17.01 -26.61 -2.76
CA ARG A 124 -17.26 -27.89 -3.43
C ARG A 124 -17.07 -29.02 -2.42
N GLY A 125 -18.18 -29.50 -1.84
CA GLY A 125 -18.12 -30.48 -0.76
C GLY A 125 -17.53 -29.84 0.50
N GLU A 126 -16.46 -30.44 1.04
CA GLU A 126 -15.76 -29.96 2.23
C GLU A 126 -14.64 -28.94 1.90
N GLU A 127 -14.35 -28.72 0.62
CA GLU A 127 -13.25 -27.87 0.16
C GLU A 127 -13.77 -26.54 -0.40
N THR A 128 -13.03 -25.46 -0.19
CA THR A 128 -13.27 -24.16 -0.85
C THR A 128 -12.18 -23.93 -1.88
N TYR A 129 -12.55 -23.94 -3.16
CA TYR A 129 -11.64 -23.64 -4.26
C TYR A 129 -11.58 -22.12 -4.45
N LEU A 130 -10.37 -21.56 -4.46
CA LEU A 130 -10.12 -20.17 -4.80
C LEU A 130 -9.49 -20.09 -6.18
N ILE A 131 -10.00 -19.18 -7.00
CA ILE A 131 -9.48 -18.81 -8.30
C ILE A 131 -9.07 -17.33 -8.25
N ILE A 132 -7.86 -17.03 -8.68
CA ILE A 132 -7.34 -15.68 -8.86
C ILE A 132 -7.01 -15.47 -10.34
N GLY A 133 -7.73 -14.55 -10.98
CA GLY A 133 -7.44 -14.07 -12.33
C GLY A 133 -6.65 -12.78 -12.27
N THR A 134 -5.62 -12.66 -13.10
CA THR A 134 -4.81 -11.44 -13.22
C THR A 134 -4.64 -11.05 -14.68
N GLU A 135 -4.95 -9.81 -15.00
CA GLU A 135 -4.87 -9.28 -16.36
C GLU A 135 -3.88 -8.10 -16.42
N ASN A 136 -3.05 -8.05 -17.47
CA ASN A 136 -2.08 -6.99 -17.72
C ASN A 136 -1.03 -6.81 -16.60
N VAL A 137 -0.79 -7.85 -15.79
CA VAL A 137 0.29 -7.85 -14.80
C VAL A 137 1.63 -8.14 -15.49
N ALA A 138 2.39 -7.09 -15.79
CA ALA A 138 3.69 -7.20 -16.44
C ALA A 138 4.86 -7.48 -15.47
N ASP A 139 4.74 -7.05 -14.21
CA ASP A 139 5.79 -7.25 -13.20
C ASP A 139 5.51 -8.53 -12.38
N PRO A 140 6.37 -9.56 -12.43
CA PRO A 140 6.18 -10.81 -11.67
C PRO A 140 6.16 -10.59 -10.15
N ARG A 141 6.68 -9.46 -9.64
CA ARG A 141 6.61 -9.13 -8.21
C ARG A 141 5.20 -8.76 -7.79
N VAL A 142 4.45 -8.04 -8.63
CA VAL A 142 3.03 -7.74 -8.39
C VAL A 142 2.25 -9.05 -8.30
N PHE A 143 2.52 -9.96 -9.23
CA PHE A 143 1.91 -11.27 -9.28
C PHE A 143 2.16 -12.07 -7.99
N ALA A 144 3.41 -12.10 -7.51
CA ALA A 144 3.76 -12.73 -6.24
C ALA A 144 3.05 -12.07 -5.04
N ILE A 145 2.94 -10.73 -5.00
CA ILE A 145 2.23 -10.02 -3.93
C ILE A 145 0.75 -10.42 -3.90
N ILE A 146 0.10 -10.57 -5.06
CA ILE A 146 -1.30 -10.96 -5.18
C ILE A 146 -1.51 -12.38 -4.65
N LEU A 147 -0.73 -13.37 -5.09
CA LEU A 147 -0.88 -14.74 -4.60
C LEU A 147 -0.54 -14.85 -3.10
N ASN A 148 0.48 -14.13 -2.65
CA ASN A 148 0.90 -14.08 -1.24
C ASN A 148 -0.03 -13.25 -0.35
N ALA A 149 -1.10 -12.67 -0.91
CA ALA A 149 -2.12 -12.02 -0.12
C ALA A 149 -2.93 -13.04 0.69
N VAL A 150 -3.06 -14.28 0.21
CA VAL A 150 -3.87 -15.31 0.87
C VAL A 150 -3.09 -15.89 2.06
N PRO A 151 -3.55 -15.70 3.31
CA PRO A 151 -2.85 -16.23 4.47
C PRO A 151 -2.92 -17.76 4.48
N GLY A 152 -1.86 -18.42 4.94
CA GLY A 152 -1.84 -19.87 5.18
C GLY A 152 -1.90 -20.76 3.93
N VAL A 153 -1.75 -20.21 2.73
CA VAL A 153 -1.60 -20.97 1.48
C VAL A 153 -0.13 -20.98 1.07
N GLU A 154 0.45 -22.17 0.94
CA GLU A 154 1.84 -22.34 0.51
C GLU A 154 2.02 -21.96 -0.96
N HIS A 155 3.20 -21.44 -1.31
CA HIS A 155 3.49 -20.95 -2.66
C HIS A 155 3.36 -22.03 -3.74
N ASP A 156 3.68 -23.28 -3.40
CA ASP A 156 3.63 -24.44 -4.30
C ASP A 156 2.23 -25.03 -4.47
N SER A 157 1.26 -24.58 -3.68
CA SER A 157 -0.14 -25.03 -3.75
C SER A 157 -0.93 -24.31 -4.84
N TRP A 158 -0.36 -23.25 -5.43
CA TRP A 158 -0.96 -22.53 -6.54
C TRP A 158 -0.71 -23.26 -7.86
N LEU A 159 -1.80 -23.61 -8.55
CA LEU A 159 -1.76 -24.25 -9.85
C LEU A 159 -2.20 -23.28 -10.94
N PRO A 160 -1.46 -23.16 -12.06
CA PRO A 160 -1.93 -22.39 -13.19
C PRO A 160 -3.11 -23.13 -13.84
N GLU A 161 -4.20 -22.42 -14.11
CA GLU A 161 -5.37 -22.98 -14.78
C GLU A 161 -5.28 -22.69 -16.28
N PRO A 162 -5.07 -23.72 -17.13
CA PRO A 162 -4.79 -23.53 -18.55
C PRO A 162 -6.03 -23.19 -19.40
N SER A 163 -7.23 -23.15 -18.80
CA SER A 163 -8.49 -22.94 -19.52
C SER A 163 -9.54 -22.23 -18.66
N GLU A 164 -10.69 -21.91 -19.26
CA GLU A 164 -11.85 -21.37 -18.54
C GLU A 164 -12.20 -22.19 -17.30
N VAL A 165 -12.35 -21.48 -16.17
CA VAL A 165 -12.84 -22.06 -14.92
C VAL A 165 -14.23 -21.52 -14.68
N VAL A 166 -15.18 -22.35 -14.27
CA VAL A 166 -16.61 -21.98 -14.19
C VAL A 166 -16.82 -20.67 -13.41
N GLY A 167 -17.17 -19.59 -14.12
CA GLY A 167 -17.40 -18.26 -13.55
C GLY A 167 -16.28 -17.24 -13.81
N VAL A 168 -15.15 -17.66 -14.37
CA VAL A 168 -14.03 -16.83 -14.84
C VAL A 168 -13.76 -17.16 -16.30
N HIS A 169 -13.85 -16.15 -17.17
CA HIS A 169 -13.60 -16.29 -18.62
C HIS A 169 -12.34 -15.50 -18.96
N PRO A 170 -11.16 -16.15 -19.01
CA PRO A 170 -9.89 -15.44 -19.14
C PRO A 170 -9.81 -14.70 -20.47
N GLY A 171 -9.54 -13.41 -20.42
CA GLY A 171 -9.25 -12.62 -21.62
C GLY A 171 -7.85 -12.93 -22.19
N PRO A 172 -7.55 -12.50 -23.43
CA PRO A 172 -6.19 -12.58 -23.97
C PRO A 172 -5.18 -11.86 -23.06
N GLY A 173 -4.15 -12.58 -22.60
CA GLY A 173 -3.14 -12.03 -21.69
C GLY A 173 -3.54 -12.10 -20.20
N GLU A 174 -4.67 -12.70 -19.87
CA GLU A 174 -5.06 -13.02 -18.50
C GLU A 174 -4.42 -14.35 -18.06
N VAL A 175 -3.89 -14.38 -16.84
CA VAL A 175 -3.36 -15.59 -16.21
C VAL A 175 -4.23 -15.93 -15.02
N VAL A 176 -4.71 -17.17 -14.97
CA VAL A 176 -5.58 -17.68 -13.90
C VAL A 176 -4.82 -18.71 -13.08
N TRP A 177 -4.98 -18.61 -11.77
CA TRP A 177 -4.40 -19.50 -10.78
C TRP A 177 -5.48 -20.01 -9.86
N SER A 178 -5.34 -21.25 -9.42
CA SER A 178 -6.26 -21.86 -8.46
C SER A 178 -5.52 -22.49 -7.29
N THR A 179 -6.22 -22.60 -6.17
CA THR A 179 -5.77 -23.31 -4.97
C THR A 179 -6.98 -23.75 -4.14
N VAL A 180 -6.76 -24.62 -3.16
CA VAL A 180 -7.76 -25.00 -2.17
C VAL A 180 -7.49 -24.23 -0.88
N LEU A 181 -8.50 -23.52 -0.38
CA LEU A 181 -8.42 -22.78 0.88
C LEU A 181 -8.64 -23.71 2.07
N PRO A 182 -7.72 -23.74 3.05
CA PRO A 182 -7.95 -24.36 4.34
C PRO A 182 -9.12 -23.71 5.08
N LEU A 183 -9.89 -24.48 5.85
CA LEU A 183 -11.08 -23.97 6.54
C LEU A 183 -10.78 -22.83 7.53
N ASN A 184 -9.62 -22.87 8.20
CA ASN A 184 -9.17 -21.79 9.09
C ASN A 184 -8.87 -20.50 8.33
N VAL A 185 -8.37 -20.59 7.09
CA VAL A 185 -8.11 -19.44 6.22
C VAL A 185 -9.43 -18.84 5.72
N VAL A 186 -10.40 -19.69 5.37
CA VAL A 186 -11.76 -19.23 5.02
C VAL A 186 -12.38 -18.42 6.16
N ALA A 187 -12.28 -18.90 7.40
CA ALA A 187 -12.77 -18.18 8.58
C ALA A 187 -12.06 -16.84 8.77
N GLU A 188 -10.72 -16.80 8.68
CA GLU A 188 -9.94 -15.56 8.79
C GLU A 188 -10.33 -14.52 7.73
N LEU A 189 -10.53 -14.95 6.47
CA LEU A 189 -10.93 -14.07 5.37
C LEU A 189 -12.36 -13.55 5.51
N LEU A 190 -13.26 -14.34 6.12
CA LEU A 190 -14.62 -13.91 6.43
C LEU A 190 -14.67 -12.88 7.56
N ASP A 191 -13.84 -13.06 8.60
CA ASP A 191 -13.73 -12.14 9.74
C ASP A 191 -13.06 -10.80 9.34
N ALA A 192 -12.13 -10.83 8.39
CA ALA A 192 -11.41 -9.64 7.93
C ALA A 192 -12.18 -8.81 6.91
N ALA A 193 -13.14 -9.40 6.19
CA ALA A 193 -13.89 -8.68 5.17
C ALA A 193 -14.96 -7.77 5.82
N PRO A 194 -15.11 -6.51 5.38
CA PRO A 194 -16.13 -5.61 5.90
C PRO A 194 -17.54 -6.19 5.66
N ASP A 195 -18.45 -6.00 6.61
CA ASP A 195 -19.88 -6.31 6.40
C ASP A 195 -20.42 -5.42 5.26
N GLU A 196 -21.27 -5.98 4.40
CA GLU A 196 -21.94 -5.18 3.36
C GLU A 196 -23.03 -4.33 4.05
N ASP A 197 -22.88 -2.99 4.01
CA ASP A 197 -23.96 -2.02 4.32
C ASP A 197 -25.03 -2.02 3.21
#